data_AF-A0A556MZN7-F1
#
_entry.id   AF-A0A556MZN7-F1
#
_cell.length_a   1.000
_cell.length_b   1.000
_cell.length_c   1.000
_cell.angle_alpha   90.00
_cell.angle_beta   90.00
_cell.angle_gamma   90.00
#
_symmetry.space_group_name_H-M   'P 1'
#
loop_
_entity.id
_entity.type
_entity.pdbx_description
1 polymer ?
#
loop_
_entity_poly.entity_id
_entity_poly.type
_entity_poly.pdbx_seq_one_letter_code
_entity_poly.pdbx_strand_id
1 'polypeptide(L)'
;MKTVLLLLILVQTPLFFAQLNCKTSNQEDGSTIRKCLHKNGTVSTIETWTKDKRHGNLKGYNSQGKELFSYHLRSYGGHASAQLTWFPNGQVKSVYYSDAPDGGIQYYHSTTQFDEVGNQIAFTEDSYDDKPTIRMLTVPDTAKPRKPVVEINRVLEKQ
;
A
#
# COMPACT_ATOMS: atom_id res chain seq x y z
N MET A 1 12.20 -8.93 67.35
CA MET A 1 11.75 -8.16 66.17
C MET A 1 12.05 -9.02 64.94
N LYS A 2 11.02 -9.66 64.35
CA LYS A 2 11.17 -10.55 63.19
C LYS A 2 10.88 -9.75 61.93
N THR A 3 11.91 -9.46 61.15
CA THR A 3 11.83 -8.80 59.85
C THR A 3 11.26 -9.79 58.83
N VAL A 4 10.04 -9.52 58.37
CA VAL A 4 9.43 -10.15 57.20
C VAL A 4 10.03 -9.47 55.97
N LEU A 5 10.93 -10.14 55.27
CA LEU A 5 11.43 -9.69 53.97
C LEU A 5 10.59 -10.37 52.88
N LEU A 6 9.56 -9.66 52.42
CA LEU A 6 8.70 -10.06 51.32
C LEU A 6 9.50 -9.92 50.01
N LEU A 7 9.97 -11.02 49.44
CA LEU A 7 10.67 -11.03 48.15
C LEU A 7 9.63 -10.94 47.02
N LEU A 8 9.34 -9.72 46.58
CA LEU A 8 8.48 -9.44 45.43
C LEU A 8 9.26 -9.76 44.13
N ILE A 9 9.22 -11.01 43.69
CA ILE A 9 9.76 -11.42 42.38
C ILE A 9 8.82 -10.87 41.30
N LEU A 10 9.17 -9.70 40.77
CA LEU A 10 8.58 -9.16 39.55
C LEU A 10 8.84 -10.13 38.40
N VAL A 11 7.80 -10.87 38.03
CA VAL A 11 7.75 -11.69 36.81
C VAL A 11 7.82 -10.74 35.61
N GLN A 12 9.03 -10.46 35.13
CA GLN A 12 9.21 -9.81 33.84
C GLN A 12 8.95 -10.86 32.77
N THR A 13 7.71 -10.93 32.28
CA THR A 13 7.41 -11.66 31.05
C THR A 13 8.11 -10.94 29.89
N PRO A 14 9.07 -11.57 29.18
CA PRO A 14 9.59 -10.97 27.97
C PRO A 14 8.47 -11.01 26.92
N LEU A 15 7.98 -9.82 26.53
CA LEU A 15 7.20 -9.64 25.32
C LEU A 15 8.12 -9.94 24.13
N PHE A 16 8.29 -11.22 23.82
CA PHE A 16 8.95 -11.66 22.58
C PHE A 16 8.01 -11.33 21.42
N PHE A 17 8.06 -10.08 20.95
CA PHE A 17 7.68 -9.78 19.58
C PHE A 17 8.63 -10.58 18.71
N ALA A 18 8.16 -11.71 18.18
CA ALA A 18 8.91 -12.49 17.22
C ALA A 18 9.15 -11.61 15.99
N GLN A 19 10.31 -10.95 15.94
CA GLN A 19 10.77 -10.28 14.74
C GLN A 19 11.04 -11.37 13.71
N LEU A 20 10.27 -11.37 12.63
CA LEU A 20 10.54 -12.26 11.50
C LEU A 20 11.97 -12.09 11.00
N ASN A 21 12.53 -13.18 10.50
CA ASN A 21 13.81 -13.17 9.80
C ASN A 21 13.64 -12.46 8.44
N CYS A 22 13.69 -11.13 8.49
CA CYS A 22 13.61 -10.25 7.34
C CYS A 22 14.99 -9.74 6.96
N LYS A 23 15.33 -9.78 5.68
CA LYS A 23 16.55 -9.21 5.13
C LYS A 23 16.23 -8.27 3.99
N THR A 24 16.84 -7.09 4.02
CA THR A 24 16.78 -6.10 2.94
C THR A 24 18.09 -6.10 2.17
N SER A 25 17.99 -6.06 0.85
CA SER A 25 19.13 -6.00 -0.07
C SER A 25 18.91 -4.90 -1.11
N ASN A 26 19.97 -4.13 -1.39
CA ASN A 26 20.01 -3.22 -2.52
C ASN A 26 20.45 -4.00 -3.76
N GLN A 27 19.84 -3.71 -4.89
CA GLN A 27 20.20 -4.29 -6.18
C GLN A 27 21.15 -3.33 -6.93
N GLU A 28 21.80 -3.82 -7.99
CA GLU A 28 22.74 -3.04 -8.80
C GLU A 28 22.10 -1.81 -9.44
N ASP A 29 20.81 -1.90 -9.81
CA ASP A 29 20.03 -0.79 -10.35
C ASP A 29 19.57 0.24 -9.29
N GLY A 30 19.91 0.01 -8.01
CA GLY A 30 19.53 0.84 -6.87
C GLY A 30 18.13 0.54 -6.31
N SER A 31 17.38 -0.40 -6.89
CA SER A 31 16.14 -0.91 -6.30
C SER A 31 16.43 -1.67 -5.00
N THR A 32 15.41 -1.89 -4.18
CA THR A 32 15.53 -2.70 -2.95
C THR A 32 14.57 -3.85 -2.94
N ILE A 33 15.00 -4.96 -2.35
CA ILE A 33 14.18 -6.13 -2.06
C ILE A 33 14.30 -6.43 -0.57
N ARG A 34 13.18 -6.41 0.14
CA ARG A 34 13.04 -6.92 1.50
C ARG A 34 12.30 -8.25 1.47
N LYS A 35 12.94 -9.30 1.97
CA LYS A 35 12.40 -10.66 2.02
C LYS A 35 12.29 -11.12 3.46
N CYS A 36 11.12 -11.56 3.88
CA CYS A 36 10.89 -12.17 5.18
C CYS A 36 10.59 -13.67 5.02
N LEU A 37 11.09 -14.48 5.94
CA LEU A 37 10.99 -15.95 5.88
C LEU A 37 10.07 -16.52 6.96
N HIS A 38 9.34 -17.57 6.61
CA HIS A 38 8.72 -18.47 7.57
C HIS A 38 9.78 -19.17 8.43
N LYS A 39 9.36 -19.75 9.56
CA LYS A 39 10.25 -20.49 10.46
C LYS A 39 10.90 -21.71 9.79
N ASN A 40 10.26 -22.31 8.79
CA ASN A 40 10.81 -23.41 7.98
C ASN A 40 11.80 -22.94 6.89
N GLY A 41 12.08 -21.63 6.79
CA GLY A 41 12.99 -21.04 5.82
C GLY A 41 12.37 -20.70 4.46
N THR A 42 11.11 -21.05 4.19
CA THR A 42 10.44 -20.65 2.96
C THR A 42 10.07 -19.16 3.01
N VAL A 43 9.83 -18.56 1.84
CA VAL A 43 9.49 -17.14 1.73
C VAL A 43 8.09 -16.89 2.28
N SER A 44 7.97 -15.94 3.21
CA SER A 44 6.70 -15.43 3.72
C SER A 44 6.26 -14.18 2.97
N THR A 45 7.15 -13.19 2.84
CA THR A 45 6.85 -11.97 2.07
C THR A 45 8.04 -11.50 1.26
N ILE A 46 7.74 -10.84 0.14
CA ILE A 46 8.70 -10.10 -0.67
C ILE A 46 8.13 -8.71 -0.91
N GLU A 47 8.86 -7.69 -0.47
CA GLU A 47 8.57 -6.30 -0.72
C GLU A 47 9.69 -5.72 -1.60
N THR A 48 9.33 -5.14 -2.73
CA THR A 48 10.27 -4.49 -3.65
C THR A 48 9.97 -3.01 -3.76
N TRP A 49 11.01 -2.21 -3.96
CA TRP A 49 10.88 -0.79 -4.28
C TRP A 49 11.86 -0.39 -5.36
N THR A 50 11.43 0.48 -6.28
CA THR A 50 12.28 1.13 -7.27
C THR A 50 13.39 1.96 -6.61
N LYS A 51 14.40 2.35 -7.40
CA LYS A 51 15.53 3.16 -6.93
C LYS A 51 15.10 4.46 -6.23
N ASP A 52 14.11 5.13 -6.81
CA ASP A 52 13.55 6.39 -6.30
C ASP A 52 12.52 6.21 -5.18
N LYS A 53 12.24 4.97 -4.77
CA LYS A 53 11.25 4.61 -3.75
C LYS A 53 9.83 5.11 -4.04
N ARG A 54 9.51 5.39 -5.30
CA ARG A 54 8.18 5.87 -5.72
C ARG A 54 7.18 4.75 -5.94
N HIS A 55 7.66 3.61 -6.43
CA HIS A 55 6.86 2.43 -6.71
C HIS A 55 7.42 1.21 -6.01
N GLY A 56 6.53 0.33 -5.60
CA GLY A 56 6.89 -0.95 -5.04
C GLY A 56 5.84 -2.01 -5.29
N ASN A 57 6.15 -3.22 -4.86
CA ASN A 57 5.19 -4.32 -4.80
C ASN A 57 5.41 -5.09 -3.51
N LEU A 58 4.33 -5.57 -2.93
CA LEU A 58 4.36 -6.48 -1.79
C LEU A 58 3.61 -7.75 -2.16
N LYS A 59 4.29 -8.89 -2.01
CA LYS A 59 3.70 -10.21 -2.15
C LYS A 59 3.79 -10.99 -0.86
N GLY A 60 2.75 -11.73 -0.53
CA GLY A 60 2.72 -12.67 0.59
C GLY A 60 2.48 -14.10 0.11
N TYR A 61 3.08 -15.06 0.79
CA TYR A 61 3.01 -16.48 0.47
C TYR A 61 2.67 -17.29 1.73
N ASN A 62 2.16 -18.50 1.53
CA ASN A 62 2.07 -19.48 2.61
C ASN A 62 3.37 -20.29 2.72
N SER A 63 3.44 -21.12 3.76
CA SER A 63 4.63 -21.95 4.04
C SER A 63 5.00 -22.94 2.92
N GLN A 64 4.07 -23.25 2.00
CA GLN A 64 4.23 -24.11 0.83
C GLN A 64 4.64 -23.33 -0.43
N GLY A 65 4.74 -22.00 -0.35
CA GLY A 65 5.09 -21.12 -1.48
C GLY A 65 3.91 -20.68 -2.35
N LYS A 66 2.66 -20.95 -1.95
CA LYS A 66 1.47 -20.44 -2.64
C LYS A 66 1.31 -18.95 -2.34
N GLU A 67 1.17 -18.13 -3.38
CA GLU A 67 0.87 -16.71 -3.24
C GLU A 67 -0.52 -16.52 -2.59
N LEU A 68 -0.60 -15.64 -1.60
CA LEU A 68 -1.81 -15.29 -0.86
C LEU A 68 -2.37 -13.93 -1.27
N PHE A 69 -1.48 -12.98 -1.55
CA PHE A 69 -1.83 -11.63 -1.99
C PHE A 69 -0.66 -10.99 -2.72
N SER A 70 -0.99 -10.00 -3.56
CA SER A 70 -0.04 -9.14 -4.26
C SER A 70 -0.62 -7.73 -4.35
N TYR A 71 0.09 -6.77 -3.77
CA TYR A 71 -0.30 -5.36 -3.73
C TYR A 71 0.76 -4.49 -4.40
N HIS A 72 0.31 -3.49 -5.14
CA HIS A 72 1.18 -2.39 -5.57
C HIS A 72 1.42 -1.44 -4.39
N LEU A 73 2.61 -0.83 -4.33
CA LEU A 73 2.94 0.19 -3.33
C LEU A 73 3.35 1.48 -4.05
N ARG A 74 2.98 2.62 -3.47
CA ARG A 74 3.22 3.94 -4.06
C ARG A 74 3.43 4.99 -2.97
N SER A 75 4.37 5.90 -3.21
CA SER A 75 4.68 7.02 -2.32
C SER A 75 4.69 8.39 -3.04
N TYR A 76 4.13 8.46 -4.26
CA TYR A 76 4.01 9.71 -5.03
C TYR A 76 2.60 9.88 -5.61
N GLY A 77 2.17 11.15 -5.78
CA GLY A 77 0.88 11.47 -6.39
C GLY A 77 -0.25 10.69 -5.72
N GLY A 78 -0.37 10.83 -4.39
CA GLY A 78 -1.15 9.92 -3.55
C GLY A 78 -0.30 8.84 -2.87
N HIS A 79 -0.93 7.79 -2.32
CA HIS A 79 -0.24 6.69 -1.64
C HIS A 79 -0.88 5.33 -1.93
N ALA A 80 -0.07 4.28 -1.88
CA ALA A 80 -0.51 2.91 -1.75
C ALA A 80 0.42 2.18 -0.77
N SER A 81 -0.13 1.61 0.30
CA SER A 81 0.65 1.01 1.39
C SER A 81 -0.02 -0.21 1.96
N ALA A 82 0.79 -1.10 2.54
CA ALA A 82 0.31 -2.30 3.22
C ALA A 82 0.96 -2.42 4.60
N GLN A 83 0.16 -2.81 5.59
CA GLN A 83 0.60 -3.10 6.95
C GLN A 83 0.30 -4.56 7.27
N LEU A 84 1.26 -5.26 7.86
CA LEU A 84 1.21 -6.68 8.08
C LEU A 84 1.39 -7.01 9.56
N THR A 85 0.68 -8.05 9.98
CA THR A 85 0.94 -8.76 11.23
C THR A 85 1.16 -10.23 10.92
N TRP A 86 1.86 -10.93 11.82
CA TRP A 86 2.26 -12.30 11.58
C TRP A 86 2.04 -13.19 12.81
N PHE A 87 1.89 -14.48 12.54
CA PHE A 87 2.00 -15.54 13.53
C PHE A 87 3.47 -15.87 13.85
N PRO A 88 3.75 -16.54 14.98
CA PRO A 88 5.13 -16.93 15.36
C PRO A 88 5.83 -17.87 14.35
N ASN A 89 5.07 -18.62 13.53
CA ASN A 89 5.62 -19.46 12.46
C ASN A 89 6.04 -18.66 11.21
N GLY A 90 5.81 -17.34 11.21
CA GLY A 90 6.09 -16.43 10.12
C GLY A 90 4.98 -16.34 9.05
N GLN A 91 3.86 -17.04 9.23
CA GLN A 91 2.68 -16.86 8.38
C GLN A 91 2.08 -15.46 8.61
N VAL A 92 1.68 -14.79 7.52
CA VAL A 92 0.93 -13.52 7.62
C VAL A 92 -0.41 -13.81 8.30
N LYS A 93 -0.70 -13.09 9.38
CA LYS A 93 -1.96 -13.17 10.12
C LYS A 93 -3.01 -12.23 9.57
N SER A 94 -2.60 -10.99 9.27
CA SER A 94 -3.47 -9.98 8.69
C SER A 94 -2.66 -9.05 7.80
N VAL A 95 -3.24 -8.64 6.69
CA VAL A 95 -2.74 -7.56 5.84
C VAL A 95 -3.82 -6.49 5.71
N TYR A 96 -3.50 -5.27 6.12
CA TYR A 96 -4.27 -4.08 5.82
C TYR A 96 -3.64 -3.40 4.62
N TYR A 97 -4.43 -3.07 3.61
CA TYR A 97 -4.01 -2.35 2.41
C TYR A 97 -4.80 -1.06 2.26
N SER A 98 -4.11 0.02 1.89
CA SER A 98 -4.70 1.33 1.62
C SER A 98 -4.13 1.87 0.31
N ASP A 99 -5.00 2.27 -0.60
CA ASP A 99 -4.69 2.97 -1.84
C ASP A 99 -5.53 4.25 -1.93
N ALA A 100 -4.88 5.37 -2.21
CA ALA A 100 -5.48 6.67 -2.44
C ALA A 100 -4.69 7.38 -3.56
N PRO A 101 -5.08 7.21 -4.84
CA PRO A 101 -4.33 7.68 -6.00
C PRO A 101 -4.42 9.18 -6.27
N ASP A 102 -5.36 9.89 -5.65
CA ASP A 102 -5.59 11.32 -5.90
C ASP A 102 -5.59 12.13 -4.60
N GLY A 103 -4.86 11.66 -3.59
CA GLY A 103 -4.81 12.30 -2.27
C GLY A 103 -6.02 12.00 -1.39
N GLY A 104 -6.83 11.00 -1.75
CA GLY A 104 -7.92 10.49 -0.93
C GLY A 104 -9.31 10.97 -1.35
N ILE A 105 -9.45 11.61 -2.51
CA ILE A 105 -10.75 11.85 -3.14
C ILE A 105 -11.34 10.51 -3.59
N GLN A 106 -10.50 9.64 -4.15
CA GLN A 106 -10.74 8.22 -4.36
C GLN A 106 -9.89 7.42 -3.39
N TYR A 107 -10.47 6.41 -2.78
CA TYR A 107 -9.74 5.48 -1.93
C TYR A 107 -10.26 4.06 -1.98
N TYR A 108 -9.35 3.14 -1.69
CA TYR A 108 -9.63 1.74 -1.43
C TYR A 108 -8.87 1.28 -0.19
N HIS A 109 -9.59 0.65 0.71
CA HIS A 109 -9.06 0.02 1.91
C HIS A 109 -9.51 -1.44 1.93
N SER A 110 -8.61 -2.34 2.33
CA SER A 110 -9.00 -3.72 2.62
C SER A 110 -8.21 -4.30 3.77
N THR A 111 -8.83 -5.22 4.49
CA THR A 111 -8.16 -6.06 5.48
C THR A 111 -8.45 -7.51 5.14
N THR A 112 -7.40 -8.29 4.93
CA THR A 112 -7.49 -9.75 4.76
C THR A 112 -6.85 -10.42 5.96
N GLN A 113 -7.55 -11.37 6.58
CA GLN A 113 -7.03 -12.19 7.68
C GLN A 113 -6.85 -13.63 7.23
N PHE A 114 -5.78 -14.26 7.70
CA PHE A 114 -5.44 -15.64 7.40
C PHE A 114 -5.29 -16.46 8.68
N ASP A 115 -5.47 -17.77 8.57
CA ASP A 115 -5.07 -18.72 9.61
C ASP A 115 -3.54 -19.01 9.58
N GLU A 116 -3.07 -19.87 10.49
CA GLU A 116 -1.64 -20.19 10.62
C GLU A 116 -1.05 -20.95 9.41
N VAL A 117 -1.88 -21.49 8.52
CA VAL A 117 -1.44 -22.21 7.30
C VAL A 117 -1.64 -21.40 6.03
N GLY A 118 -2.25 -20.22 6.13
CA GLY A 118 -2.43 -19.28 5.03
C GLY A 118 -3.78 -19.40 4.31
N ASN A 119 -4.79 -20.03 4.90
CA ASN A 119 -6.16 -19.92 4.37
C ASN A 119 -6.76 -18.58 4.79
N GLN A 120 -7.44 -17.91 3.87
CA GLN A 120 -8.19 -16.69 4.18
C GLN A 120 -9.40 -17.03 5.06
N ILE A 121 -9.53 -16.37 6.20
CA ILE A 121 -10.61 -16.58 7.17
C ILE A 121 -11.53 -15.37 7.34
N ALA A 122 -11.08 -14.18 6.93
CA ALA A 122 -11.92 -12.98 6.90
C ALA A 122 -11.40 -12.00 5.85
N PHE A 123 -12.32 -11.21 5.30
CA PHE A 123 -12.04 -10.11 4.39
C PHE A 123 -13.04 -9.00 4.61
N THR A 124 -12.54 -7.77 4.67
CA THR A 124 -13.35 -6.54 4.72
C THR A 124 -12.75 -5.53 3.78
N GLU A 125 -13.60 -4.83 3.04
CA GLU A 125 -13.20 -3.73 2.16
C GLU A 125 -14.06 -2.50 2.41
N ASP A 126 -13.47 -1.35 2.12
CA ASP A 126 -14.13 -0.05 2.11
C ASP A 126 -13.54 0.77 0.96
N SER A 127 -14.38 1.40 0.17
CA SER A 127 -13.93 2.12 -1.02
C SER A 127 -14.87 3.26 -1.35
N TYR A 128 -14.29 4.34 -1.85
CA TYR A 128 -15.04 5.48 -2.36
C TYR A 128 -14.55 5.80 -3.76
N ASP A 129 -15.30 5.32 -4.74
CA ASP A 129 -15.16 5.73 -6.14
C ASP A 129 -16.08 6.93 -6.37
N ASP A 130 -15.57 8.13 -6.13
CA ASP A 130 -16.31 9.35 -6.43
C ASP A 130 -16.54 9.41 -7.95
N LYS A 131 -17.79 9.20 -8.39
CA LYS A 131 -18.22 9.59 -9.73
C LYS A 131 -18.58 11.06 -9.64
N PRO A 132 -17.76 12.00 -10.17
CA PRO A 132 -18.14 13.40 -10.15
C PRO A 132 -19.45 13.55 -10.93
N THR A 133 -20.56 13.79 -10.23
CA THR A 133 -21.78 14.27 -10.87
C THR A 133 -21.54 15.72 -11.26
N ILE A 134 -21.12 15.95 -12.49
CA ILE A 134 -21.17 17.30 -13.08
C ILE A 134 -22.65 17.66 -13.14
N ARG A 135 -23.13 18.49 -12.19
CA ARG A 135 -24.37 19.23 -12.42
C ARG A 135 -24.08 20.16 -13.58
N MET A 136 -24.58 19.82 -14.77
CA MET A 136 -24.67 20.79 -15.85
C MET A 136 -25.53 21.95 -15.32
N LEU A 137 -24.87 23.05 -14.94
CA LEU A 137 -25.55 24.32 -14.86
C LEU A 137 -25.96 24.63 -16.29
N THR A 138 -27.26 24.64 -16.56
CA THR A 138 -27.79 25.15 -17.82
C THR A 138 -27.41 26.61 -17.89
N VAL A 139 -26.27 26.93 -18.51
CA VAL A 139 -25.93 28.31 -18.84
C VAL A 139 -26.89 28.70 -19.96
N PRO A 140 -27.81 29.65 -19.75
CA PRO A 140 -28.68 30.09 -20.82
C PRO A 140 -27.80 30.62 -21.95
N ASP A 141 -28.04 30.13 -23.16
CA ASP A 141 -27.33 30.48 -24.39
C ASP A 141 -27.69 31.92 -24.83
N THR A 142 -27.35 32.90 -24.00
CA THR A 142 -27.56 34.33 -24.26
C THR A 142 -26.31 34.99 -24.83
N ALA A 143 -25.20 34.25 -24.91
CA ALA A 143 -23.96 34.73 -25.51
C ALA A 143 -24.09 34.72 -27.04
N LYS A 144 -24.50 35.86 -27.62
CA LYS A 144 -24.42 36.04 -29.08
C LYS A 144 -23.01 35.71 -29.56
N PRO A 145 -22.83 34.81 -30.53
CA PRO A 145 -21.51 34.50 -31.06
C PRO A 145 -20.88 35.78 -31.60
N ARG A 146 -19.70 36.15 -31.07
CA ARG A 146 -18.93 37.27 -31.62
C ARG A 146 -18.44 36.83 -33.00
N LYS A 147 -18.78 37.58 -34.05
CA LYS A 147 -18.23 37.34 -35.39
C LYS A 147 -16.70 37.42 -35.30
N PRO A 148 -15.96 36.43 -35.80
CA PRO A 148 -14.51 36.54 -35.87
C PRO A 148 -14.15 37.66 -36.85
N VAL A 149 -13.42 38.67 -36.37
CA VAL A 149 -12.79 39.68 -37.22
C VAL A 149 -11.48 39.06 -37.69
N VAL A 150 -11.48 38.45 -38.87
CA VAL A 150 -10.24 38.00 -39.51
C VAL A 150 -9.80 39.12 -40.46
N GLU A 151 -8.85 39.94 -40.01
CA GLU A 151 -8.20 40.93 -40.87
C GLU A 151 -7.03 40.24 -41.59
N ILE A 152 -7.24 39.85 -42.84
CA ILE A 152 -6.22 39.18 -43.65
C ILE A 152 -5.27 40.25 -44.20
N ASN A 153 -4.17 40.49 -43.51
CA ASN A 153 -3.04 41.21 -44.09
C ASN A 153 -2.38 40.30 -45.15
N ARG A 154 -2.74 40.50 -46.42
CA ARG A 154 -2.03 39.91 -47.56
C ARG A 154 -0.66 40.59 -47.70
N VAL A 155 0.37 40.00 -47.12
CA VAL A 155 1.75 40.25 -47.59
C VAL A 155 1.98 39.30 -48.76
N LEU A 156 2.11 39.90 -49.94
CA LEU A 156 2.37 39.27 -51.23
C LEU A 156 3.72 38.55 -51.20
N GLU A 157 3.76 37.27 -51.56
CA GLU A 157 4.98 36.62 -52.04
C GLU A 157 4.97 36.56 -53.57
N LYS A 158 6.05 37.06 -54.18
CA LYS A 158 6.68 36.79 -55.49
C LYS A 158 7.42 38.07 -55.93
N GLN A 159 8.72 38.13 -56.21
CA GLN A 159 9.78 37.14 -56.49
C GLN A 159 11.12 37.76 -56.06
#